data_AF-A0A820IIU4-F1
#
_entry.id   AF-A0A820IIU4-F1
#
_cell.length_a   1.000
_cell.length_b   1.000
_cell.length_c   1.000
_cell.angle_alpha   90.00
_cell.angle_beta   90.00
_cell.angle_gamma   90.00
#
_symmetry.space_group_name_H-M   'P 1'
#
loop_
_entity.id
_entity.type
_entity.pdbx_description
1 polymer ?
#
loop_
_entity_poly.entity_id
_entity_poly.type
_entity_poly.pdbx_seq_one_letter_code
_entity_poly.pdbx_strand_id
1 'polypeptide(L)' 'MNLREPLLRGIYGYGLERPSDVQQRALSPCISGYDVIVQAQS' A
#
# COMPACT_ATOMS: atom_id res chain seq x y z
N MET A 1 -7.12 -4.25 5.34
CA MET A 1 -5.73 -4.62 4.98
C MET A 1 -5.09 -5.63 5.94
N ASN A 2 -5.64 -5.91 7.13
CA ASN A 2 -5.20 -6.99 8.05
C ASN A 2 -3.68 -7.23 8.09
N LEU A 3 -2.91 -6.12 8.13
CA LEU A 3 -1.46 -6.19 8.10
C LEU A 3 -0.95 -6.69 9.45
N ARG A 4 0.12 -7.48 9.42
CA ARG A 4 0.79 -7.91 10.65
C ARG A 4 1.34 -6.68 11.37
N GLU A 5 1.30 -6.72 12.69
CA GLU A 5 1.66 -5.58 13.53
C GLU A 5 3.09 -5.04 13.32
N PRO A 6 4.13 -5.88 13.11
CA PRO A 6 5.47 -5.37 12.80
C PRO A 6 5.53 -4.58 11.49
N LEU A 7 4.75 -4.98 10.48
CA LEU A 7 4.68 -4.27 9.20
C LEU A 7 3.98 -2.92 9.36
N LEU A 8 2.88 -2.90 10.12
CA LEU A 8 2.16 -1.66 10.41
C LEU A 8 3.05 -0.65 11.15
N ARG A 9 3.81 -1.10 12.15
CA ARG A 9 4.80 -0.26 12.86
C ARG A 9 5.88 0.26 11.93
N GLY A 10 6.37 -0.57 11.00
CA GLY A 10 7.33 -0.15 9.98
C GLY A 10 6.78 0.98 9.12
N ILE A 11 5.58 0.81 8.55
CA ILE A 11 4.91 1.81 7.69
C ILE A 11 4.81 3.16 8.42
N TYR A 12 4.28 3.18 9.64
CA TYR A 12 4.17 4.41 10.42
C TYR A 12 5.53 4.95 10.90
N GLY A 13 6.49 4.09 11.20
CA GLY A 13 7.86 4.49 11.57
C GLY A 13 8.61 5.22 10.46
N TYR A 14 8.27 4.96 9.19
CA TYR A 14 8.73 5.71 8.03
C TYR A 14 7.93 7.00 7.76
N GLY A 15 6.95 7.35 8.60
CA GLY A 15 6.11 8.54 8.42
C GLY A 15 5.02 8.38 7.34
N LEU A 16 4.73 7.16 6.88
CA LEU A 16 3.70 6.89 5.89
C LEU A 16 2.34 6.73 6.58
N GLU A 17 1.67 7.84 6.85
CA GLU A 17 0.39 7.82 7.57
C GLU A 17 -0.79 7.45 6.68
N ARG A 18 -0.74 7.83 5.41
CA ARG A 18 -1.80 7.60 4.43
C ARG A 18 -1.19 7.11 3.12
N PRO A 19 -1.82 6.14 2.44
CA PRO A 19 -1.36 5.72 1.13
C PRO A 19 -1.56 6.85 0.13
N SER A 20 -0.62 7.02 -0.81
CA SER A 20 -0.79 7.95 -1.93
C SER A 20 -1.94 7.53 -2.85
N ASP A 21 -2.43 8.43 -3.69
CA ASP A 21 -3.59 8.15 -4.56
C ASP A 21 -3.37 6.96 -5.49
N VAL A 22 -2.14 6.74 -5.92
CA VAL A 22 -1.78 5.58 -6.75
C VAL A 22 -1.77 4.29 -5.91
N GLN A 23 -1.29 4.35 -4.66
CA GLN A 23 -1.33 3.21 -3.75
C GLN A 23 -2.76 2.84 -3.37
N GLN A 24 -3.63 3.82 -3.10
CA GLN A 24 -5.04 3.56 -2.78
C GLN A 24 -5.75 2.80 -3.90
N ARG A 25 -5.44 3.13 -5.17
CA ARG A 25 -5.96 2.44 -6.35
C ARG A 25 -5.36 1.03 -6.53
N ALA A 26 -4.07 0.87 -6.26
CA ALA A 26 -3.35 -0.38 -6.49
C ALA A 26 -3.55 -1.44 -5.37
N LEU A 27 -3.76 -1.02 -4.12
CA LEU A 27 -3.75 -1.94 -2.99
C LEU A 27 -4.90 -2.96 -3.04
N SER A 28 -6.11 -2.55 -3.47
CA SER A 28 -7.24 -3.49 -3.58
C SER A 28 -6.95 -4.62 -4.57
N PRO A 29 -6.60 -4.36 -5.85
CA PRO A 29 -6.32 -5.45 -6.79
C PRO A 29 -5.08 -6.28 -6.41
N CYS A 30 -4.04 -5.67 -5.83
CA CYS A 30 -2.88 -6.42 -5.34
C CYS A 30 -3.25 -7.41 -4.22
N ILE A 31 -4.08 -7.00 -3.25
CA ILE A 31 -4.52 -7.87 -2.15
C ILE A 31 -5.45 -8.97 -2.66
N SER A 32 -6.21 -8.71 -3.72
CA SER A 32 -7.07 -9.70 -4.38
C SER A 32 -6.30 -10.70 -5.25
N GLY A 33 -4.98 -10.56 -5.40
CA GLY A 33 -4.14 -11.50 -6.15
C GLY A 33 -4.22 -11.36 -7.67
N TYR A 34 -4.65 -10.20 -8.17
CA TYR A 34 -4.58 -9.89 -9.61
C TYR A 34 -3.15 -9.52 -10.02
N ASP A 35 -2.84 -9.73 -11.29
CA ASP A 35 -1.68 -9.10 -11.91
C ASP A 35 -1.96 -7.60 -12.08
N VAL A 36 -1.10 -6.77 -11.50
CA VAL A 36 -1.30 -5.31 -11.45
C VAL A 36 -0.11 -4.59 -12.07
N ILE A 37 -0.37 -3.71 -13.03
CA ILE A 37 0.57 -2.70 -13.50
C ILE A 37 0.13 -1.34 -12.95
N VAL A 38 1.04 -0.64 -12.29
CA VAL A 38 0.81 0.65 -11.64
C VAL A 38 1.78 1.68 -12.20
N GLN A 39 1.28 2.85 -12.57
CA GLN A 39 2.10 4.00 -12.93
C GLN A 39 1.93 5.08 -11.86
N ALA A 40 3.05 5.54 -11.31
CA ALA A 40 3.12 6.66 -10.38
C ALA A 40 3.92 7.78 -11.04
N GLN A 41 3.48 9.02 -10.83
CA GLN A 41 4.25 10.20 -11.20
C GLN A 41 5.06 10.63 -9.97
N SER A 42 6.35 10.91 -10.16
CA SER A 42 7.26 11.39 -9.09
C SER A 42 7.13 12.87 -8.85
#